data_AF-A0A379T337-F1
#
_entry.id   AF-A0A379T337-F1
#
_cell.length_a   1.000
_cell.length_b   1.000
_cell.length_c   1.000
_cell.angle_alpha   90.00
_cell.angle_beta   90.00
_cell.angle_gamma   90.00
#
_symmetry.space_group_name_H-M   'P 1'
#
loop_
_entity.id
_entity.type
_entity.pdbx_description
1 polymer ?
#
loop_
_entity_poly.entity_id
_entity_poly.type
_entity_poly.pdbx_seq_one_letter_code
_entity_poly.pdbx_strand_id
1 'polypeptide(L)'
;MSLPEALRTLHRPPPTLQLADLETGQHPAQRRLILEELLAHNLSMLALRAGAQRYHAQPLSTNDTLKHQLLASLPFNPTGGAGAGWWQRVERDMALDVPMMRLVQGDVGSGKTLVAALAALRAIVHGKQVALMAPTELLAEQHANNFRNWFAPLGIEVGWLAGKQKR
;
A
#
# COMPACT_ATOMS: atom_id res chain seq x y z
N MET A 1 10.66 35.60 -7.44
CA MET A 1 11.98 35.06 -7.07
C MET A 1 12.18 33.74 -7.81
N SER A 2 13.25 33.63 -8.58
CA SER A 2 13.61 32.40 -9.29
C SER A 2 14.27 31.38 -8.35
N LEU A 3 14.37 30.11 -8.78
CA LEU A 3 15.07 29.07 -8.00
C LEU A 3 16.56 29.42 -7.74
N PRO A 4 17.35 29.87 -8.73
CA PRO A 4 18.73 30.27 -8.49
C PRO A 4 18.85 31.45 -7.51
N GLU A 5 17.93 32.41 -7.56
CA GLU A 5 17.88 33.52 -6.60
C GLU A 5 17.57 33.03 -5.19
N ALA A 6 16.58 32.15 -5.03
CA ALA A 6 16.23 31.58 -3.74
C ALA A 6 17.40 30.81 -3.12
N LEU A 7 18.07 29.95 -3.90
CA LEU A 7 19.26 29.22 -3.47
C LEU A 7 20.36 30.16 -3.00
N ARG A 8 20.72 31.16 -3.82
CA ARG A 8 21.75 32.15 -3.47
C ARG A 8 21.38 32.94 -2.22
N THR A 9 20.11 33.34 -2.08
CA THR A 9 19.63 34.13 -0.93
C THR A 9 19.73 33.35 0.38
N LEU A 10 19.44 32.05 0.36
CA LEU A 10 19.56 31.22 1.58
C LEU A 10 21.01 30.84 1.90
N HIS A 11 21.86 30.63 0.88
CA HIS A 11 23.27 30.25 1.08
C HIS A 11 24.18 31.46 1.36
N ARG A 12 23.79 32.66 0.89
CA ARG A 12 24.48 33.94 1.09
C ARG A 12 23.45 35.03 1.40
N PRO A 13 22.84 35.02 2.60
CA PRO A 13 21.80 35.98 2.95
C PRO A 13 22.36 37.40 2.98
N PRO A 14 21.68 38.38 2.37
CA PRO A 14 22.11 39.77 2.44
C PRO A 14 21.93 40.31 3.87
N PRO A 15 22.69 41.34 4.27
CA PRO A 15 22.61 41.92 5.62
C PRO A 15 21.22 42.48 5.99
N THR A 16 20.40 42.79 4.98
CA THR A 16 19.04 43.32 5.14
C THR A 16 18.00 42.25 5.42
N LEU A 17 18.37 40.97 5.34
CA LEU A 17 17.45 39.85 5.56
C LEU A 17 17.19 39.67 7.06
N GLN A 18 15.93 39.65 7.46
CA GLN A 18 15.54 39.39 8.85
C GLN A 18 15.59 37.89 9.12
N LEU A 19 16.43 37.46 10.07
CA LEU A 19 16.59 36.06 10.45
C LEU A 19 15.27 35.44 10.96
N ALA A 20 14.42 36.24 11.63
CA ALA A 20 13.11 35.81 12.11
C ALA A 20 12.19 35.26 10.99
N ASP A 21 12.30 35.79 9.77
CA ASP A 21 11.51 35.31 8.62
C ASP A 21 11.95 33.92 8.15
N LEU A 22 13.22 33.56 8.36
CA LEU A 22 13.76 32.22 8.06
C LEU A 22 13.42 31.22 9.16
N GLU A 23 13.51 31.63 10.43
CA GLU A 23 13.16 30.80 11.57
C GLU A 23 11.67 30.40 11.55
N THR A 24 10.81 31.33 11.12
CA THR A 24 9.36 31.09 11.00
C THR A 24 8.94 30.41 9.70
N GLY A 25 9.85 30.12 8.77
CA GLY A 25 9.51 29.49 7.50
C GLY A 25 8.80 30.40 6.49
N GLN A 26 8.74 31.71 6.74
CA GLN A 26 7.92 32.64 5.97
C GLN A 26 8.67 33.29 4.81
N HIS A 27 10.01 33.30 4.86
CA HIS A 27 10.82 33.95 3.85
C HIS A 27 10.54 33.39 2.43
N PRO A 28 10.34 34.24 1.41
CA PRO A 28 10.01 33.80 0.06
C PRO A 28 11.01 32.81 -0.56
N ALA A 29 12.31 32.96 -0.24
CA ALA A 29 13.34 32.03 -0.71
C ALA A 29 13.17 30.62 -0.15
N GLN A 30 12.80 30.50 1.13
CA GLN A 30 12.58 29.20 1.78
C GLN A 30 11.30 28.55 1.26
N ARG A 31 10.21 29.31 1.14
CA ARG A 31 8.97 28.85 0.49
C ARG A 31 9.20 28.39 -0.94
N ARG A 32 10.06 29.09 -1.69
CA ARG A 32 10.41 28.70 -3.05
C ARG A 32 11.10 27.33 -3.10
N LEU A 33 12.05 27.05 -2.19
CA LEU A 33 12.71 25.74 -2.12
C LEU A 33 11.76 24.64 -1.64
N ILE A 34 10.95 24.91 -0.60
CA ILE A 34 9.93 23.97 -0.11
C ILE A 34 8.99 23.56 -1.24
N LEU A 35 8.49 24.54 -2.00
CA LEU A 35 7.61 24.28 -3.14
C LEU A 35 8.34 23.49 -4.24
N GLU A 36 9.58 23.83 -4.54
CA GLU A 36 10.37 23.14 -5.57
C GLU A 36 10.54 21.65 -5.23
N GLU A 37 10.90 21.34 -3.98
CA GLU A 37 11.08 19.97 -3.51
C GLU A 37 9.77 19.18 -3.51
N LEU A 38 8.69 19.76 -2.97
CA LEU A 38 7.37 19.12 -2.98
C LEU A 38 6.85 18.90 -4.40
N LEU A 39 7.07 19.86 -5.31
CA LEU A 39 6.69 19.73 -6.71
C LEU A 39 7.49 18.62 -7.40
N ALA A 40 8.81 18.61 -7.24
CA ALA A 40 9.67 17.58 -7.82
C ALA A 40 9.30 16.17 -7.31
N HIS A 41 9.02 16.05 -6.01
CA HIS A 41 8.55 14.80 -5.41
C HIS A 41 7.20 14.36 -5.99
N ASN A 42 6.22 15.28 -6.06
CA ASN A 42 4.89 14.97 -6.60
C ASN A 42 4.94 14.58 -8.09
N LEU A 43 5.73 15.29 -8.90
CA LEU A 43 5.93 14.97 -10.31
C LEU A 43 6.56 13.58 -10.48
N SER A 44 7.54 13.23 -9.64
CA SER A 44 8.16 11.90 -9.64
C SER A 44 7.15 10.81 -9.32
N MET A 45 6.27 11.03 -8.32
CA MET A 45 5.19 10.10 -7.98
C MET A 45 4.15 9.95 -9.09
N LEU A 46 3.80 11.04 -9.78
CA LEU A 46 2.90 11.01 -10.94
C LEU A 46 3.52 10.24 -12.11
N ALA A 47 4.82 10.44 -12.38
CA ALA A 47 5.53 9.71 -13.41
C ALA A 47 5.56 8.19 -13.12
N LEU A 48 5.81 7.79 -11.86
CA LEU A 48 5.75 6.40 -11.44
C LEU A 48 4.35 5.79 -11.62
N ARG A 49 3.30 6.52 -11.24
CA ARG A 49 1.90 6.08 -11.42
C ARG A 49 1.54 5.93 -12.90
N ALA A 50 1.90 6.91 -13.73
CA ALA A 50 1.69 6.86 -15.17
C ALA A 50 2.45 5.69 -15.81
N GLY A 51 3.67 5.39 -15.34
CA GLY A 51 4.45 4.23 -15.76
C GLY A 51 3.76 2.90 -15.43
N ALA A 52 3.21 2.77 -14.22
CA ALA A 52 2.50 1.56 -13.81
C ALA A 52 1.19 1.33 -14.57
N GLN A 53 0.47 2.41 -14.94
CA GLN A 53 -0.77 2.34 -15.72
C GLN A 53 -0.55 1.91 -17.18
N ARG A 54 0.70 1.88 -17.67
CA ARG A 54 1.01 1.35 -19.01
C ARG A 54 0.93 -0.18 -19.07
N TYR A 55 1.01 -0.85 -17.93
CA TYR A 55 0.85 -2.30 -17.88
C TYR A 55 -0.63 -2.64 -17.82
N HIS A 56 -1.02 -3.67 -18.57
CA HIS A 56 -2.35 -4.25 -18.46
C HIS A 56 -2.36 -5.36 -17.41
N ALA A 57 -3.40 -5.36 -16.58
CA ALA A 57 -3.72 -6.44 -15.66
C ALA A 57 -5.00 -7.14 -16.10
N GLN A 58 -5.15 -8.41 -15.75
CA GLN A 58 -6.43 -9.09 -15.93
C GLN A 58 -7.41 -8.60 -14.87
N PRO A 59 -8.57 -8.03 -15.25
CA PRO A 59 -9.61 -7.66 -14.30
C PRO A 59 -10.13 -8.89 -13.54
N LEU A 60 -10.19 -8.78 -12.21
CA LEU A 60 -10.74 -9.82 -11.33
C LEU A 60 -12.15 -9.40 -10.91
N SER A 61 -13.13 -9.86 -11.70
CA SER A 61 -14.55 -9.56 -11.52
C SER A 61 -15.09 -9.95 -10.14
N THR A 62 -16.30 -9.50 -9.81
CA THR A 62 -16.95 -9.84 -8.55
C THR A 62 -17.25 -11.33 -8.48
N ASN A 63 -16.54 -12.03 -7.60
CA ASN A 63 -16.85 -13.39 -7.19
C ASN A 63 -16.62 -13.51 -5.69
N ASP A 64 -17.71 -13.78 -4.98
CA ASP A 64 -17.79 -13.68 -3.52
C ASP A 64 -17.96 -15.03 -2.83
N THR A 65 -17.92 -16.13 -3.57
CA THR A 65 -18.15 -17.48 -3.03
C THR A 65 -17.16 -17.81 -1.92
N LEU A 66 -15.85 -17.72 -2.20
CA LEU A 66 -14.81 -17.98 -1.20
C LEU A 66 -14.78 -16.91 -0.08
N LYS A 67 -15.09 -15.65 -0.43
CA LYS A 67 -15.19 -14.55 0.55
C LYS A 67 -16.24 -14.88 1.61
N HIS A 68 -17.44 -15.26 1.20
CA HIS A 68 -18.55 -15.54 2.10
C HIS A 68 -18.27 -16.77 2.97
N GLN A 69 -17.67 -17.82 2.39
CA GLN A 69 -17.25 -19.00 3.14
C GLN A 69 -16.20 -18.68 4.21
N LEU A 70 -15.17 -17.88 3.86
CA LEU A 70 -14.16 -17.45 4.84
C LEU A 70 -14.82 -16.66 5.97
N LEU A 71 -15.58 -15.61 5.64
CA LEU A 71 -16.21 -14.74 6.64
C LEU A 71 -17.14 -15.50 7.59
N ALA A 72 -17.86 -16.51 7.08
CA ALA A 72 -18.72 -17.37 7.88
C ALA A 72 -17.95 -18.31 8.83
N SER A 73 -16.71 -18.67 8.48
CA SER A 73 -15.85 -19.55 9.29
C SER A 73 -15.08 -18.83 10.41
N LEU A 74 -15.03 -17.49 10.39
CA LEU A 74 -14.23 -16.74 11.36
C LEU A 74 -14.87 -16.76 12.75
N PRO A 75 -14.09 -17.01 13.82
CA PRO A 75 -14.61 -17.04 15.20
C PRO A 75 -14.84 -15.63 15.78
N PHE A 76 -14.68 -14.59 14.97
CA PHE A 76 -14.85 -13.19 15.33
C PHE A 76 -15.60 -12.47 14.21
N ASN A 77 -16.32 -11.40 14.56
CA ASN A 77 -16.93 -10.55 13.54
C ASN A 77 -15.85 -9.61 12.96
N PRO A 78 -15.44 -9.78 11.69
CA PRO A 78 -14.36 -8.99 11.11
C PRO A 78 -14.74 -7.53 10.87
N THR A 79 -16.01 -7.17 10.94
CA THR A 79 -16.51 -5.84 10.60
C THR A 79 -16.92 -5.04 11.83
N GLY A 80 -15.95 -4.37 12.46
CA GLY A 80 -16.21 -2.98 12.85
C GLY A 80 -16.32 -2.14 11.58
N GLY A 81 -17.24 -1.17 11.50
CA GLY A 81 -17.62 -0.48 10.25
C GLY A 81 -16.50 0.09 9.37
N ALA A 82 -15.28 0.29 9.91
CA ALA A 82 -14.11 0.70 9.14
C ALA A 82 -13.55 -0.40 8.20
N GLY A 83 -13.63 -1.69 8.57
CA GLY A 83 -13.07 -2.80 7.79
C GLY A 83 -13.77 -3.02 6.44
N ALA A 84 -15.08 -2.83 6.40
CA ALA A 84 -15.90 -2.99 5.18
C ALA A 84 -15.51 -1.99 4.09
N GLY A 85 -15.23 -0.73 4.47
CA GLY A 85 -14.85 0.31 3.51
C GLY A 85 -13.48 0.11 2.87
N TRP A 86 -12.52 -0.50 3.58
CA TRP A 86 -11.21 -0.82 3.01
C TRP A 86 -11.28 -1.95 2.00
N TRP A 87 -12.06 -3.00 2.31
CA TRP A 87 -12.23 -4.13 1.42
C TRP A 87 -12.89 -3.73 0.09
N GLN A 88 -13.96 -2.93 0.13
CA GLN A 88 -14.63 -2.42 -1.09
C GLN A 88 -13.67 -1.65 -2.00
N ARG A 89 -12.72 -0.90 -1.43
CA ARG A 89 -11.69 -0.19 -2.21
C ARG A 89 -10.68 -1.14 -2.86
N VAL A 90 -10.34 -2.26 -2.22
CA VAL A 90 -9.48 -3.30 -2.80
C VAL A 90 -10.24 -4.02 -3.91
N GLU A 91 -11.49 -4.43 -3.69
CA GLU A 91 -12.32 -5.08 -4.71
C GLU A 91 -12.47 -4.23 -5.97
N ARG A 92 -12.75 -2.94 -5.78
CA ARG A 92 -12.89 -1.99 -6.90
C ARG A 92 -11.60 -1.90 -7.71
N ASP A 93 -10.45 -1.81 -7.04
CA ASP A 93 -9.16 -1.71 -7.74
C ASP A 93 -8.81 -3.02 -8.46
N MET A 94 -9.08 -4.18 -7.86
CA MET A 94 -8.82 -5.50 -8.47
C MET A 94 -9.71 -5.78 -9.69
N ALA A 95 -10.85 -5.09 -9.81
CA ALA A 95 -11.76 -5.19 -10.94
C ALA A 95 -11.35 -4.32 -12.15
N LEU A 96 -10.28 -3.53 -12.04
CA LEU A 96 -9.76 -2.72 -13.14
C LEU A 96 -8.78 -3.51 -14.02
N ASP A 97 -8.56 -3.03 -15.24
CA ASP A 97 -7.61 -3.55 -16.22
C ASP A 97 -6.18 -3.00 -16.06
N VAL A 98 -5.93 -2.29 -14.94
CA VAL A 98 -4.61 -1.77 -14.54
C VAL A 98 -4.15 -2.43 -13.24
N PRO A 99 -2.83 -2.67 -13.05
CA PRO A 99 -2.31 -3.27 -11.84
C PRO A 99 -2.69 -2.48 -10.58
N MET A 100 -3.24 -3.18 -9.58
CA MET A 100 -3.52 -2.59 -8.28
C MET A 100 -2.21 -2.35 -7.50
N MET A 101 -1.94 -1.08 -7.18
CA MET A 101 -0.87 -0.66 -6.27
C MET A 101 -1.47 0.12 -5.09
N ARG A 102 -1.82 -0.60 -4.03
CA ARG A 102 -2.52 -0.03 -2.87
C ARG A 102 -1.74 -0.26 -1.57
N LEU A 103 -1.58 0.82 -0.81
CA LEU A 103 -1.13 0.76 0.57
C LEU A 103 -2.35 0.71 1.51
N VAL A 104 -2.45 -0.34 2.31
CA VAL A 104 -3.47 -0.46 3.36
C VAL A 104 -2.80 -0.10 4.69
N GLN A 105 -3.19 1.03 5.27
CA GLN A 105 -2.70 1.50 6.57
C GLN A 105 -3.78 1.38 7.64
N GLY A 106 -3.38 1.00 8.84
CA GLY A 106 -4.23 0.90 10.01
C GLY A 106 -3.45 0.36 11.20
N ASP A 107 -3.98 0.56 12.41
CA ASP A 107 -3.30 0.17 13.66
C ASP A 107 -3.11 -1.35 13.79
N VAL A 108 -2.27 -1.79 14.71
CA VAL A 108 -2.14 -3.22 15.04
C VAL A 108 -3.53 -3.75 15.46
N GLY A 109 -3.94 -4.89 14.89
CA GLY A 109 -5.27 -5.46 15.15
C GLY A 109 -6.41 -4.95 14.26
N SER A 110 -6.20 -3.96 13.39
CA SER A 110 -7.23 -3.41 12.48
C SER A 110 -7.68 -4.33 11.34
N GLY A 111 -7.27 -5.60 11.31
CA GLY A 111 -7.71 -6.56 10.29
C GLY A 111 -6.98 -6.50 8.93
N LYS A 112 -5.82 -5.83 8.84
CA LYS A 112 -5.00 -5.76 7.59
C LYS A 112 -4.71 -7.14 6.99
N THR A 113 -4.39 -8.11 7.84
CA THR A 113 -4.12 -9.50 7.43
C THR A 113 -5.34 -10.15 6.80
N LEU A 114 -6.54 -9.85 7.30
CA LEU A 114 -7.78 -10.35 6.71
C LEU A 114 -8.06 -9.69 5.35
N VAL A 115 -7.82 -8.39 5.21
CA VAL A 115 -7.92 -7.71 3.90
C VAL A 115 -7.00 -8.37 2.87
N ALA A 116 -5.77 -8.74 3.26
CA ALA A 116 -4.84 -9.47 2.41
C ALA A 116 -5.37 -10.88 2.05
N ALA A 117 -5.94 -11.61 3.01
CA ALA A 117 -6.54 -12.92 2.75
C ALA A 117 -7.74 -12.84 1.79
N LEU A 118 -8.61 -11.83 1.95
CA LEU A 118 -9.74 -11.60 1.03
C LEU A 118 -9.26 -11.26 -0.39
N ALA A 119 -8.22 -10.42 -0.51
CA ALA A 119 -7.61 -10.12 -1.81
C ALA A 119 -7.01 -11.39 -2.44
N ALA A 120 -6.36 -12.23 -1.65
CA ALA A 120 -5.82 -13.49 -2.11
C ALA A 120 -6.92 -14.42 -2.65
N LEU A 121 -8.03 -14.57 -1.91
CA LEU A 121 -9.17 -15.38 -2.35
C LEU A 121 -9.78 -14.89 -3.67
N ARG A 122 -9.85 -13.56 -3.87
CA ARG A 122 -10.34 -12.99 -5.13
C ARG A 122 -9.45 -13.34 -6.32
N ALA A 123 -8.14 -13.42 -6.13
CA ALA A 123 -7.22 -13.90 -7.16
C ALA A 123 -7.35 -15.42 -7.38
N ILE A 124 -7.41 -16.20 -6.30
CA ILE A 124 -7.49 -17.67 -6.34
C ILE A 124 -8.75 -18.16 -7.05
N VAL A 125 -9.91 -17.54 -6.78
CA VAL A 125 -11.18 -17.92 -7.43
C VAL A 125 -11.17 -17.69 -8.95
N HIS A 126 -10.26 -16.83 -9.44
CA HIS A 126 -10.02 -16.60 -10.86
C HIS A 126 -8.84 -17.43 -11.42
N GLY A 127 -8.42 -18.48 -10.71
CA GLY A 127 -7.36 -19.40 -11.13
C GLY A 127 -5.96 -18.78 -11.07
N LYS A 128 -5.74 -17.77 -10.22
CA LYS A 128 -4.42 -17.12 -10.06
C LYS A 128 -3.74 -17.57 -8.77
N GLN A 129 -2.41 -17.61 -8.81
CA GLN A 129 -1.58 -17.84 -7.62
C GLN A 129 -1.31 -16.52 -6.91
N VAL A 130 -1.08 -16.60 -5.60
CA VAL A 130 -0.84 -15.44 -4.74
C VAL A 130 0.44 -15.67 -3.96
N ALA A 131 1.32 -14.66 -3.96
CA ALA A 131 2.50 -14.61 -3.11
C ALA A 131 2.28 -13.58 -2.00
N LEU A 132 2.46 -14.01 -0.76
CA LEU A 132 2.51 -13.13 0.41
C LEU A 132 3.96 -13.05 0.89
N MET A 133 4.51 -11.84 0.95
CA MET A 133 5.88 -11.59 1.40
C MET A 133 5.87 -10.95 2.78
N ALA A 134 6.83 -11.34 3.62
CA ALA A 134 7.05 -10.76 4.95
C ALA A 134 8.55 -10.50 5.15
N PRO A 135 8.94 -9.51 5.96
CA PRO A 135 10.33 -9.07 6.05
C PRO A 135 11.23 -10.03 6.85
N THR A 136 10.65 -10.95 7.64
CA THR A 136 11.40 -11.93 8.45
C THR A 136 10.77 -13.31 8.33
N GLU A 137 11.57 -14.36 8.51
CA GLU A 137 11.10 -15.76 8.48
C GLU A 137 10.00 -16.01 9.53
N LEU A 138 10.17 -15.46 10.75
CA LEU A 138 9.18 -15.61 11.82
C LEU A 138 7.82 -14.98 11.46
N LEU A 139 7.80 -13.81 10.82
CA LEU A 139 6.55 -13.19 10.37
C LEU A 139 5.94 -13.96 9.19
N ALA A 140 6.77 -14.45 8.27
CA ALA A 140 6.31 -15.30 7.16
C ALA A 140 5.66 -16.59 7.69
N GLU A 141 6.26 -17.23 8.68
CA GLU A 141 5.71 -18.39 9.38
C GLU A 141 4.35 -18.10 10.01
N GLN A 142 4.26 -17.02 10.78
CA GLN A 142 3.01 -16.61 11.43
C GLN A 142 1.91 -16.36 10.40
N HIS A 143 2.23 -15.68 9.30
CA HIS A 143 1.27 -15.49 8.21
C HIS A 143 0.89 -16.81 7.54
N ALA A 144 1.85 -17.69 7.24
CA ALA A 144 1.58 -18.99 6.63
C ALA A 144 0.65 -19.83 7.51
N ASN A 145 0.88 -19.89 8.82
CA ASN A 145 0.03 -20.62 9.76
C ASN A 145 -1.38 -20.03 9.85
N ASN A 146 -1.51 -18.70 9.92
CA ASN A 146 -2.82 -18.05 9.91
C ASN A 146 -3.59 -18.32 8.61
N PHE A 147 -2.92 -18.21 7.45
CA PHE A 147 -3.55 -18.45 6.16
C PHE A 147 -3.92 -19.93 5.98
N ARG A 148 -3.07 -20.88 6.40
CA ARG A 148 -3.41 -22.32 6.41
C ARG A 148 -4.68 -22.59 7.20
N ASN A 149 -4.79 -22.04 8.40
CA ASN A 149 -5.98 -22.23 9.25
C ASN A 149 -7.25 -21.67 8.60
N TRP A 150 -7.15 -20.52 7.93
CA TRP A 150 -8.28 -19.88 7.24
C TRP A 150 -8.65 -20.57 5.92
N PHE A 151 -7.67 -21.10 5.20
CA PHE A 151 -7.85 -21.59 3.83
C PHE A 151 -8.06 -23.10 3.74
N ALA A 152 -7.64 -23.87 4.76
CA ALA A 152 -7.87 -25.31 4.80
C ALA A 152 -9.37 -25.71 4.70
N PRO A 153 -10.32 -25.03 5.38
CA PRO A 153 -11.75 -25.32 5.22
C PRO A 153 -12.28 -25.04 3.81
N LEU A 154 -11.58 -24.22 3.03
CA LEU A 154 -11.92 -23.86 1.65
C LEU A 154 -11.28 -24.80 0.62
N GLY A 155 -10.48 -25.79 1.08
CA GLY A 155 -9.74 -26.70 0.21
C GLY A 155 -8.56 -26.04 -0.50
N ILE A 156 -8.02 -24.94 0.05
CA ILE A 156 -6.92 -24.19 -0.55
C ILE A 156 -5.62 -24.47 0.23
N GLU A 157 -4.61 -24.96 -0.49
CA GLU A 157 -3.29 -25.23 0.09
C GLU A 157 -2.43 -23.97 0.14
N VAL A 158 -1.68 -23.83 1.23
CA VAL A 158 -0.76 -22.70 1.45
C VAL A 158 0.66 -23.25 1.62
N GLY A 159 1.46 -23.05 0.57
CA GLY A 159 2.90 -23.28 0.59
C GLY A 159 3.64 -22.22 1.40
N TRP A 160 4.79 -22.60 1.95
CA TRP A 160 5.73 -21.68 2.55
C TRP A 160 7.10 -21.93 1.92
N LEU A 161 7.73 -20.88 1.40
CA LEU A 161 9.11 -20.84 0.96
C LEU A 161 9.95 -19.95 1.88
N ALA A 162 11.02 -20.48 2.46
CA ALA A 162 12.03 -19.72 3.20
C ALA A 162 13.44 -20.14 2.76
N GLY A 163 14.40 -19.22 2.87
CA GLY A 163 15.78 -19.44 2.43
C GLY A 163 16.48 -20.64 3.09
N LYS A 164 15.98 -21.10 4.25
CA LYS A 164 16.49 -22.27 4.99
C LYS A 164 15.78 -23.60 4.71
N GLN A 165 14.82 -23.68 3.78
CA GLN A 165 14.19 -24.96 3.48
C GLN A 165 15.19 -25.91 2.81
N LYS A 166 15.40 -27.08 3.45
CA LYS A 166 16.03 -28.22 2.79
C LYS A 166 15.13 -28.63 1.61
N ARG A 167 15.76 -28.76 0.45
CA ARG A 167 15.15 -29.30 -0.78
C ARG A 167 14.46 -30.64 -0.52
#